data_AF-A0AAN8KEW1-F1
#
_entry.id   AF-A0AAN8KEW1-F1
#
_cell.length_a   1.000
_cell.length_b   1.000
_cell.length_c   1.000
_cell.angle_alpha   90.00
_cell.angle_beta   90.00
_cell.angle_gamma   90.00
#
_symmetry.space_group_name_H-M   'P 1'
#
loop_
_entity.id
_entity.type
_entity.pdbx_description
1 polymer ?
#
loop_
_entity_poly.entity_id
_entity_poly.type
_entity_poly.pdbx_seq_one_letter_code
_entity_poly.pdbx_strand_id
1 'polypeptide(L)'
;METPYQYIQKLFDGGLIDMVVHETNLYSTQTTGKSINTNNAEIKTFIGIFVLMGVMQVPAYRDYWSNGCRISSVADHMTMRRFEQLRRYIHFCNNDTLDNADKFTKVRPLLEHIRTNLQTIEQEGGVLY
;
A
#
# COMPACT_ATOMS: atom_id res chain seq x y z
N MET A 1 13.14 -5.09 -22.38
CA MET A 1 11.79 -5.42 -21.86
C MET A 1 11.80 -5.10 -20.39
N GLU A 2 10.80 -4.37 -19.91
CA GLU A 2 10.68 -4.00 -18.50
C GLU A 2 10.22 -5.22 -17.69
N THR A 3 10.76 -5.40 -16.49
CA THR A 3 10.30 -6.48 -15.59
C THR A 3 8.97 -6.09 -14.94
N PRO A 4 8.14 -7.06 -14.52
CA PRO A 4 6.90 -6.76 -13.77
C PRO A 4 7.14 -5.88 -12.54
N TYR A 5 8.29 -6.06 -11.86
CA TYR A 5 8.68 -5.24 -10.73
C TYR A 5 8.91 -3.78 -11.13
N GLN A 6 9.70 -3.53 -12.18
CA GLN A 6 9.96 -2.17 -12.70
C GLN A 6 8.67 -1.47 -13.14
N TYR A 7 7.75 -2.21 -13.77
CA TYR A 7 6.45 -1.66 -14.14
C TYR A 7 5.61 -1.25 -12.91
N ILE A 8 5.53 -2.11 -11.88
CA ILE A 8 4.83 -1.78 -10.63
C ILE A 8 5.46 -0.58 -9.92
N GLN A 9 6.79 -0.42 -9.97
CA GLN A 9 7.48 0.72 -9.38
C GLN A 9 7.12 2.07 -10.05
N LYS A 10 6.66 2.05 -11.31
CA LYS A 10 6.13 3.27 -11.94
C LYS A 10 4.80 3.70 -11.33
N LEU A 11 3.97 2.75 -10.90
CA LEU A 11 2.69 3.04 -10.24
C LEU A 11 2.90 3.46 -8.78
N PHE A 12 3.72 2.71 -8.05
CA PHE A 12 4.04 2.93 -6.64
C PHE A 12 5.45 3.51 -6.49
N ASP A 13 5.63 4.72 -6.99
CA ASP A 13 6.93 5.39 -6.97
C ASP A 13 7.39 5.75 -5.55
N GLY A 14 8.62 6.29 -5.43
CA GLY A 14 9.17 6.69 -4.14
C GLY A 14 8.34 7.75 -3.41
N GLY A 15 7.80 8.73 -4.14
CA GLY A 15 7.00 9.81 -3.55
C GLY A 15 5.68 9.32 -2.97
N LEU A 16 5.01 8.38 -3.65
CA LEU A 16 3.81 7.72 -3.15
C LEU A 16 4.14 6.94 -1.87
N ILE A 17 5.22 6.16 -1.86
CA ILE A 17 5.61 5.38 -0.69
C ILE A 17 5.96 6.31 0.48
N ASP A 18 6.71 7.38 0.24
CA ASP A 18 7.07 8.36 1.27
C ASP A 18 5.82 9.03 1.88
N MET A 19 4.84 9.39 1.03
CA MET A 19 3.55 9.91 1.49
C MET A 19 2.82 8.89 2.38
N VAL A 20 2.71 7.63 1.94
CA VAL A 20 2.04 6.57 2.73
C VAL A 20 2.74 6.36 4.08
N VAL A 21 4.08 6.35 4.10
CA VAL A 21 4.87 6.21 5.33
C VAL A 21 4.61 7.37 6.28
N HIS A 22 4.64 8.60 5.77
CA HIS A 22 4.42 9.81 6.57
C HIS A 22 3.02 9.80 7.18
N GLU A 23 1.99 9.65 6.36
CA GLU A 23 0.60 9.73 6.79
C GLU A 23 0.22 8.59 7.74
N THR A 24 0.76 7.39 7.52
CA THR A 24 0.54 6.24 8.42
C THR A 24 1.11 6.48 9.82
N ASN A 25 2.33 7.02 9.91
CA ASN A 25 2.97 7.33 11.20
C ASN A 25 2.29 8.53 11.90
N LEU A 26 1.88 9.54 11.13
CA LEU A 26 1.13 10.69 11.64
C LEU A 26 -0.21 10.22 12.22
N TYR A 27 -0.96 9.42 11.47
CA TYR A 27 -2.26 8.89 11.88
C TYR A 27 -2.20 8.11 13.19
N SER A 28 -1.22 7.21 13.35
CA SER A 28 -1.10 6.45 14.58
C SER A 28 -0.75 7.35 15.77
N THR A 29 0.03 8.40 15.53
CA THR A 29 0.38 9.40 16.55
C THR A 29 -0.85 10.21 16.95
N GLN A 30 -1.65 10.69 16.00
CA GLN A 30 -2.90 11.41 16.25
C GLN A 30 -3.92 10.55 17.03
N THR A 31 -3.99 9.25 16.74
CA THR A 31 -5.00 8.36 17.35
C THR A 31 -4.58 7.73 18.68
N THR A 32 -3.28 7.50 18.90
CA THR A 32 -2.79 6.76 20.08
C THR A 32 -1.75 7.52 20.92
N GLY A 33 -1.31 8.69 20.45
CA GLY A 33 -0.19 9.43 21.02
C GLY A 33 1.18 8.83 20.69
N LYS A 34 1.26 7.76 19.89
CA LYS A 34 2.52 7.10 19.52
C LYS A 34 2.57 6.71 18.05
N SER A 35 3.72 6.95 17.43
CA SER A 35 4.00 6.45 16.09
C SER A 35 4.17 4.92 16.12
N ILE A 36 3.59 4.22 15.13
CA ILE A 36 3.89 2.80 14.90
C ILE A 36 5.26 2.58 14.23
N ASN A 37 5.97 3.68 13.94
CA ASN A 37 7.33 3.74 13.44
C ASN A 37 7.54 2.83 12.21
N THR A 38 6.67 3.00 11.21
CA THR A 38 6.85 2.33 9.91
C THR A 38 7.81 3.09 9.01
N ASN A 39 8.27 2.42 7.95
CA ASN A 39 9.22 2.95 6.99
C ASN A 39 8.95 2.45 5.57
N ASN A 40 9.70 2.98 4.62
CA ASN A 40 9.63 2.65 3.20
C ASN A 40 9.70 1.14 2.92
N ALA A 41 10.59 0.40 3.58
CA ALA A 41 10.76 -1.03 3.35
C ALA A 41 9.52 -1.80 3.81
N GLU A 42 9.00 -1.49 5.00
CA GLU A 42 7.79 -2.15 5.52
C GLU A 42 6.55 -1.86 4.68
N ILE A 43 6.34 -0.62 4.22
CA ILE A 43 5.21 -0.29 3.34
C ILE A 43 5.34 -1.00 1.99
N LYS A 44 6.53 -1.09 1.40
CA LYS A 44 6.77 -1.87 0.18
C LYS A 44 6.47 -3.35 0.38
N THR A 45 6.93 -3.95 1.49
CA THR A 45 6.60 -5.34 1.84
C THR A 45 5.10 -5.52 2.04
N PHE A 46 4.43 -4.59 2.72
CA PHE A 46 2.98 -4.63 2.96
C PHE A 46 2.17 -4.58 1.66
N ILE A 47 2.54 -3.70 0.72
CA ILE A 47 1.94 -3.64 -0.62
C ILE A 47 2.22 -4.94 -1.40
N GLY A 48 3.46 -5.42 -1.37
CA GLY A 48 3.84 -6.68 -2.01
C GLY A 48 3.04 -7.88 -1.50
N ILE A 49 2.74 -7.92 -0.19
CA ILE A 49 1.85 -8.92 0.39
C ILE A 49 0.45 -8.81 -0.22
N PHE A 50 -0.15 -7.61 -0.33
CA PHE A 50 -1.46 -7.46 -0.96
C PHE A 50 -1.48 -7.89 -2.43
N VAL A 51 -0.42 -7.59 -3.19
CA VAL A 51 -0.28 -8.07 -4.58
C VAL A 51 -0.27 -9.60 -4.62
N LEU A 52 0.50 -10.25 -3.74
CA LEU A 52 0.54 -11.71 -3.63
C LEU A 52 -0.82 -12.30 -3.21
N MET A 53 -1.53 -11.67 -2.27
CA MET A 53 -2.85 -12.11 -1.84
C MET A 53 -3.89 -12.02 -2.96
N GLY A 54 -3.73 -11.07 -3.89
CA GLY A 54 -4.57 -10.97 -5.09
C GLY A 54 -4.36 -12.14 -6.07
N VAL A 55 -3.15 -12.71 -6.11
CA VAL A 55 -2.78 -13.83 -6.98
C VAL A 55 -3.07 -15.19 -6.33
N MET A 56 -2.74 -15.35 -5.05
CA MET A 56 -2.85 -16.61 -4.31
C MET A 56 -3.88 -16.48 -3.19
N GLN A 57 -5.13 -16.80 -3.47
CA GLN A 57 -6.20 -16.68 -2.49
C GLN A 57 -6.26 -17.86 -1.52
N VAL A 58 -6.49 -17.58 -0.24
CA VAL A 58 -6.80 -18.57 0.82
C VAL A 58 -8.05 -18.08 1.57
N PRO A 59 -8.75 -18.95 2.35
CA PRO A 59 -10.08 -18.64 2.89
C PRO A 59 -10.14 -17.37 3.76
N ALA A 60 -9.14 -17.12 4.60
CA ALA A 60 -9.02 -15.90 5.39
C ALA A 60 -7.60 -15.33 5.33
N TYR A 61 -7.47 -14.00 5.45
CA TYR A 61 -6.14 -13.35 5.40
C TYR A 61 -5.19 -13.84 6.52
N ARG A 62 -5.70 -14.33 7.66
CA ARG A 62 -4.85 -14.89 8.71
C ARG A 62 -4.26 -16.25 8.31
N ASP A 63 -4.89 -16.93 7.35
CA ASP A 63 -4.49 -18.28 6.94
C ASP A 63 -3.14 -18.30 6.23
N TYR A 64 -2.72 -17.18 5.61
CA TYR A 64 -1.38 -17.02 5.03
C TYR A 64 -0.25 -17.25 6.05
N TRP A 65 -0.53 -17.07 7.35
CA TRP A 65 0.41 -17.30 8.45
C TRP A 65 0.14 -18.60 9.22
N SER A 66 -0.98 -19.28 8.95
CA SER A 66 -1.39 -20.51 9.63
C SER A 66 -0.64 -21.73 9.07
N ASN A 67 -0.40 -22.77 9.86
CA ASN A 67 0.36 -23.95 9.41
C ASN A 67 -0.29 -24.69 8.21
N GLY A 68 -1.62 -24.73 8.14
CA GLY A 68 -2.33 -25.48 7.08
C GLY A 68 -2.36 -24.79 5.72
N CYS A 69 -2.21 -23.45 5.70
CA CYS A 69 -2.28 -22.63 4.48
C CYS A 69 -1.12 -21.63 4.40
N ARG A 70 0.00 -21.93 5.07
CA ARG A 70 1.15 -21.01 5.17
C ARG A 70 1.68 -20.70 3.79
N ILE A 71 1.76 -19.42 3.46
CA ILE A 71 2.46 -18.93 2.27
C ILE A 71 3.77 -18.31 2.73
N SER A 72 4.89 -19.01 2.56
CA SER A 72 6.23 -18.55 2.97
C SER A 72 6.57 -17.15 2.43
N SER A 73 6.22 -16.87 1.16
CA SER A 73 6.41 -15.54 0.55
C SER A 73 5.69 -14.40 1.27
N VAL A 74 4.67 -14.69 2.08
CA VAL A 74 4.01 -13.72 2.97
C VAL A 74 4.57 -13.82 4.38
N ALA A 75 4.52 -15.02 4.96
CA ALA A 75 4.72 -15.23 6.38
C ALA A 75 6.18 -15.13 6.85
N ASP A 76 7.15 -15.24 5.93
CA ASP A 76 8.58 -15.07 6.22
C ASP A 76 9.01 -13.59 6.12
N HIS A 77 8.26 -12.75 5.39
CA HIS A 77 8.62 -11.36 5.12
C HIS A 77 7.97 -10.36 6.09
N MET A 78 6.84 -10.72 6.70
CA MET A 78 6.19 -9.89 7.72
C MET A 78 5.41 -10.79 8.68
N THR A 79 5.52 -10.52 9.99
CA THR A 79 4.71 -11.25 10.97
C THR A 79 3.23 -10.87 10.85
N MET A 80 2.32 -11.80 11.15
CA MET A 80 0.88 -11.54 11.17
C MET A 80 0.55 -10.32 12.04
N ARG A 81 1.17 -10.23 13.22
CA ARG A 81 0.96 -9.12 14.16
C ARG A 81 1.35 -7.77 13.56
N ARG A 82 2.49 -7.69 12.85
CA ARG A 82 2.93 -6.44 12.21
C ARG A 82 2.05 -6.08 11.01
N PHE A 83 1.67 -7.06 10.19
CA PHE A 83 0.73 -6.87 9.09
C PHE A 83 -0.61 -6.30 9.60
N GLU A 84 -1.16 -6.84 10.68
CA GLU A 84 -2.40 -6.34 11.27
C GLU A 84 -2.28 -4.95 11.87
N GLN A 85 -1.12 -4.62 12.44
CA GLN A 85 -0.83 -3.27 12.92
C GLN A 85 -0.81 -2.28 11.76
N LEU A 86 -0.08 -2.58 10.68
CA LEU A 86 -0.05 -1.72 9.49
C LEU A 86 -1.44 -1.59 8.86
N ARG A 87 -2.16 -2.70 8.67
CA ARG A 87 -3.53 -2.70 8.14
C ARG A 87 -4.49 -1.84 8.96
N ARG A 88 -4.28 -1.72 10.27
CA ARG A 88 -5.11 -0.88 11.15
C ARG A 88 -4.83 0.61 10.98
N TYR A 89 -3.57 0.99 10.76
CA TYR A 89 -3.12 2.39 10.78
C TYR A 89 -2.74 2.95 9.41
N ILE A 90 -2.78 2.14 8.35
CA ILE A 90 -2.49 2.61 6.99
C ILE A 90 -3.36 3.84 6.67
N HIS A 91 -2.71 4.91 6.23
CA HIS A 91 -3.35 6.19 6.03
C HIS A 91 -2.71 6.96 4.86
N PHE A 92 -3.47 7.87 4.26
CA PHE A 92 -3.10 8.52 3.00
C PHE A 92 -3.35 10.04 2.98
N CYS A 93 -3.73 10.64 4.11
CA CYS A 93 -4.01 12.06 4.21
C CYS A 93 -3.80 12.55 5.64
N ASN A 94 -3.58 13.84 5.84
CA ASN A 94 -3.60 14.40 7.19
C ASN A 94 -5.04 14.61 7.68
N ASN A 95 -5.41 14.03 8.83
CA ASN A 95 -6.73 14.20 9.44
C ASN A 95 -7.03 15.63 9.92
N ASP A 96 -6.00 16.44 10.14
CA ASP A 96 -6.16 17.83 10.60
C ASP A 96 -6.55 18.79 9.46
N THR A 97 -6.47 18.32 8.21
CA THR A 97 -6.71 19.13 7.01
C THR A 97 -7.77 18.54 6.09
N LEU A 98 -8.72 17.76 6.64
CA LEU A 98 -9.75 17.09 5.85
C LEU A 98 -10.74 18.09 5.25
N ASP A 99 -11.06 17.88 3.97
CA ASP A 99 -12.18 18.56 3.31
C ASP A 99 -13.46 17.74 3.51
N ASN A 100 -14.38 18.26 4.32
CA ASN A 100 -15.66 17.59 4.59
C ASN A 100 -16.62 17.58 3.39
N ALA A 101 -16.37 18.38 2.35
CA ALA A 101 -17.15 18.35 1.12
C ALA A 101 -16.75 17.18 0.20
N ASP A 102 -15.47 16.79 0.19
CA ASP A 102 -14.98 15.65 -0.58
C ASP A 102 -15.14 14.33 0.19
N LYS A 103 -16.14 13.53 -0.22
CA LYS A 103 -16.39 12.20 0.35
C LYS A 103 -15.20 11.22 0.24
N PHE A 104 -14.26 11.46 -0.67
CA PHE A 104 -13.06 10.65 -0.85
C PHE A 104 -11.80 11.31 -0.32
N THR A 105 -11.91 12.41 0.45
CA THR A 105 -10.75 13.19 0.95
C THR A 105 -9.65 12.29 1.56
N LYS A 106 -10.04 11.19 2.22
CA LYS A 106 -9.12 10.25 2.88
C LYS A 106 -8.27 9.39 1.94
N VAL A 107 -8.69 9.21 0.70
CA VAL A 107 -7.98 8.42 -0.31
C VAL A 107 -7.59 9.26 -1.52
N ARG A 108 -8.06 10.52 -1.59
CA ARG A 108 -7.78 11.46 -2.68
C ARG A 108 -6.29 11.58 -2.98
N PRO A 109 -5.39 11.78 -1.99
CA PRO A 109 -3.97 11.95 -2.29
C PRO A 109 -3.37 10.70 -2.96
N LEU A 110 -3.75 9.51 -2.49
CA LEU A 110 -3.33 8.25 -3.10
C LEU A 110 -3.82 8.13 -4.55
N LEU A 111 -5.11 8.42 -4.79
CA LEU A 111 -5.71 8.29 -6.12
C LEU A 111 -5.11 9.27 -7.13
N GLU A 112 -4.89 10.52 -6.74
CA GLU A 112 -4.29 11.54 -7.62
C GLU A 112 -2.83 11.21 -7.94
N HIS A 113 -2.09 10.67 -6.97
CA HIS A 113 -0.71 10.24 -7.20
C HIS A 113 -0.66 9.07 -8.20
N ILE A 114 -1.47 8.03 -7.99
CA ILE A 114 -1.55 6.89 -8.92
C ILE A 114 -2.01 7.33 -10.31
N ARG A 115 -3.00 8.23 -10.39
CA ARG A 115 -3.49 8.79 -11.66
C ARG A 115 -2.38 9.51 -12.40
N THR A 116 -1.63 10.36 -11.71
CA THR A 116 -0.50 11.11 -12.29
C THR A 116 0.54 10.15 -12.84
N ASN A 117 0.89 9.12 -12.05
CA ASN A 117 1.84 8.10 -12.47
C ASN A 117 1.38 7.35 -13.72
N LEU A 118 0.11 6.91 -13.75
CA LEU A 118 -0.48 6.24 -14.91
C LEU A 118 -0.41 7.09 -16.19
N GLN A 119 -0.55 8.41 -16.10
CA GLN A 119 -0.46 9.30 -17.26
C GLN A 119 0.97 9.41 -17.83
N THR A 120 1.99 9.12 -17.02
CA THR A 120 3.39 9.10 -17.48
C THR A 120 3.82 7.77 -18.09
N ILE A 121 3.03 6.70 -17.88
CA ILE A 121 3.30 5.38 -18.44
C ILE A 121 2.81 5.40 -19.89
N GLU A 122 3.72 5.15 -20.85
CA GLU A 122 3.36 5.05 -22.27
C GLU A 122 2.25 4.01 -22.47
N GLN A 123 1.26 4.34 -23.30
CA GLN A 123 0.22 3.39 -23.66
C GLN A 123 0.81 2.27 -24.51
N GLU A 124 0.74 1.04 -24.04
CA GLU A 124 1.03 -0.12 -24.88
C GLU A 124 -0.06 -0.22 -25.95
N GLY A 125 0.25 0.23 -27.17
CA GLY A 125 -0.59 0.01 -28.35
C GLY A 125 -1.28 1.26 -28.90
N GLY A 126 -0.49 2.14 -29.52
CA GLY A 126 -1.01 3.06 -30.53
C GLY A 126 -1.37 2.30 -31.81
N VAL A 127 -2.51 1.59 -31.82
CA VAL A 127 -3.24 1.26 -33.05
C VAL A 127 -4.72 1.49 -32.77
N LEU A 128 -5.16 2.74 -32.93
CA LEU A 128 -6.56 3.04 -33.16
C LEU A 128 -6.84 2.64 -34.61
N TYR A 129 -7.65 1.59 -34.80
CA TYR A 129 -8.30 1.31 -36.09
C TYR A 129 -9.39 2.36 -36.36
#